data_AF-A0A7R8NFJ3-F1
#
_entry.id   AF-A0A7R8NFJ3-F1
#
_cell.length_a   1.000
_cell.length_b   1.000
_cell.length_c   1.000
_cell.angle_alpha   90.00
_cell.angle_beta   90.00
_cell.angle_gamma   90.00
#
_symmetry.space_group_name_H-M   'P 1'
#
loop_
_entity.id
_entity.type
_entity.pdbx_description
1 polymer ?
#
loop_
_entity_poly.entity_id
_entity_poly.type
_entity_poly.pdbx_seq_one_letter_code
_entity_poly.pdbx_strand_id
1 'polypeptide(L)'
;MSDRLVPPTSPAAAEPPLRWRHSSRSTGMNNCVETARLGGPDSGGRDSGGALLAVRDSKDVDRPPLRFSATAWTTFVAGLGGQQVS
;
A
#
# COMPACT_ATOMS: atom_id res chain seq x y z
N MET A 1 15.55 11.94 -44.29
CA MET A 1 14.40 11.85 -43.36
C MET A 1 14.62 10.59 -42.53
N SER A 2 15.26 10.73 -41.36
CA SER A 2 15.55 9.59 -40.48
C SER A 2 14.39 9.44 -39.51
N ASP A 3 13.63 8.38 -39.71
CA ASP A 3 12.49 8.01 -38.87
C ASP A 3 13.02 7.64 -37.47
N ARG A 4 12.74 8.49 -36.47
CA ARG A 4 13.00 8.19 -35.07
C ARG A 4 11.97 7.16 -34.63
N LEU A 5 12.34 5.88 -34.70
CA LEU A 5 11.62 4.81 -34.00
C LEU A 5 11.65 5.11 -32.50
N VAL A 6 10.53 5.61 -31.98
CA VAL A 6 10.26 5.70 -30.55
C VAL A 6 10.00 4.26 -30.09
N PRO A 7 10.77 3.68 -29.15
CA PRO A 7 10.41 2.39 -28.60
C PRO A 7 9.04 2.52 -27.93
N PRO A 8 8.11 1.55 -28.08
CA PRO A 8 6.89 1.58 -27.31
C PRO A 8 7.28 1.57 -25.84
N THR A 9 6.84 2.60 -25.10
CA THR A 9 6.91 2.62 -23.65
C THR A 9 6.24 1.36 -23.16
N SER A 10 7.01 0.34 -22.80
CA SER A 10 6.53 -0.84 -22.11
C SER A 10 5.62 -0.32 -21.00
N PRO A 11 4.35 -0.75 -20.90
CA PRO A 11 3.58 -0.43 -19.71
C PRO A 11 4.39 -1.02 -18.57
N ALA A 12 5.00 -0.15 -17.77
CA ALA A 12 5.71 -0.51 -16.55
C ALA A 12 4.82 -1.53 -15.86
N ALA A 13 5.34 -2.75 -15.70
CA ALA A 13 4.62 -3.94 -15.27
C ALA A 13 3.48 -3.53 -14.34
N ALA A 14 2.24 -3.58 -14.86
CA ALA A 14 1.09 -3.15 -14.09
C ALA A 14 1.04 -4.04 -12.86
N GLU A 15 1.42 -3.50 -11.70
CA GLU A 15 1.36 -4.25 -10.46
C GLU A 15 -0.08 -4.75 -10.32
N PRO A 16 -0.28 -6.05 -10.03
CA PRO A 16 -1.62 -6.61 -9.95
C PRO A 16 -2.47 -5.74 -9.02
N PRO A 17 -3.74 -5.46 -9.39
CA PRO A 17 -4.56 -4.51 -8.67
C PRO A 17 -4.63 -4.91 -7.20
N LEU A 18 -4.16 -4.01 -6.32
CA LEU A 18 -4.16 -4.23 -4.88
C LEU A 18 -5.60 -4.49 -4.42
N ARG A 19 -5.79 -5.57 -3.65
CA ARG A 19 -7.09 -5.91 -3.08
C ARG A 19 -7.29 -5.15 -1.78
N TRP A 20 -7.92 -3.98 -1.88
CA TRP A 20 -8.26 -3.13 -0.75
C TRP A 20 -9.36 -3.74 0.12
N ARG A 21 -9.17 -3.68 1.44
CA ARG A 21 -10.10 -4.12 2.48
C ARG A 21 -10.43 -2.92 3.36
N HIS A 22 -11.72 -2.58 3.41
CA HIS A 22 -12.25 -1.58 4.32
C HIS A 22 -12.38 -2.15 5.74
N SER A 23 -12.09 -1.33 6.76
CA SER A 23 -12.27 -1.73 8.15
C SER A 23 -13.75 -1.80 8.54
N SER A 24 -14.16 -2.83 9.28
CA SER A 24 -15.51 -2.90 9.87
C SER A 24 -15.73 -1.91 11.01
N ARG A 25 -14.64 -1.32 11.55
CA ARG A 25 -14.67 -0.31 12.62
C ARG A 25 -14.92 1.11 12.10
N SER A 26 -15.07 1.27 10.80
CA SER A 26 -15.36 2.54 10.12
C SER A 26 -16.83 2.92 10.22
N THR A 27 -17.38 2.89 11.45
CA THR A 27 -18.78 3.23 11.73
C THR A 27 -18.96 4.73 11.96
N GLY A 28 -19.83 5.37 11.19
CA GLY A 28 -20.52 6.64 11.52
C GLY A 28 -19.73 7.95 11.53
N MET A 29 -18.41 7.92 11.73
CA MET A 29 -17.60 9.13 11.98
C MET A 29 -16.68 9.57 10.82
N ASN A 30 -16.90 9.07 9.60
CA ASN A 30 -16.16 9.49 8.40
C ASN A 30 -14.62 9.31 8.45
N ASN A 31 -14.05 8.48 9.32
CA ASN A 31 -12.59 8.25 9.42
C ASN A 31 -12.19 6.89 8.83
N CYS A 32 -12.66 6.61 7.63
CA CYS A 32 -12.54 5.28 7.02
C CYS A 32 -11.14 5.04 6.46
N VAL A 33 -10.55 3.88 6.78
CA VAL A 33 -9.24 3.46 6.27
C VAL A 33 -9.38 2.14 5.53
N GLU A 34 -8.60 2.00 4.45
CA GLU A 34 -8.47 0.76 3.68
C GLU A 34 -7.04 0.24 3.74
N THR A 35 -6.92 -1.09 3.73
CA THR A 35 -5.62 -1.76 3.73
C THR A 35 -5.52 -2.79 2.61
N ALA A 36 -4.35 -2.96 2.03
CA ALA A 36 -4.07 -4.00 1.05
C ALA A 36 -2.72 -4.66 1.33
N ARG A 37 -2.63 -5.97 1.14
CA ARG A 37 -1.35 -6.68 1.22
C ARG A 37 -0.57 -6.47 -0.07
N LEU A 38 0.70 -6.10 0.08
CA LEU A 38 1.67 -5.94 -1.00
C LEU A 38 2.55 -7.20 -1.08
N GLY A 39 2.76 -7.71 -2.29
CA GLY A 39 3.60 -8.88 -2.55
C GLY A 39 2.81 -10.17 -2.79
N GLY A 40 2.91 -10.70 -4.01
CA GLY A 40 2.67 -12.11 -4.33
C GLY A 40 3.97 -12.92 -4.25
N PRO A 41 3.91 -14.27 -4.29
CA PRO A 41 5.08 -15.15 -4.17
C PRO A 41 6.22 -14.85 -5.15
N ASP A 42 5.95 -14.11 -6.22
CA ASP A 42 6.86 -13.80 -7.31
C ASP A 42 7.59 -12.45 -7.17
N SER A 43 7.30 -11.67 -6.11
CA SER A 43 7.86 -10.31 -5.90
C SER A 43 9.28 -10.33 -5.33
N GLY A 44 9.99 -11.45 -5.52
CA GLY A 44 11.24 -11.80 -4.85
C GLY A 44 12.45 -11.01 -5.35
N GLY A 45 12.77 -9.93 -4.65
CA GLY A 45 14.16 -9.48 -4.46
C GLY A 45 14.62 -9.87 -3.06
N ARG A 46 15.67 -10.69 -2.93
CA ARG A 46 16.20 -11.26 -1.67
C ARG A 46 16.84 -10.24 -0.72
N ASP A 47 16.74 -8.96 -1.05
CA ASP A 47 17.43 -7.85 -0.42
C ASP A 47 16.47 -6.72 0.01
N SER A 48 15.17 -6.88 -0.24
CA SER A 48 14.17 -5.88 0.15
C SER A 48 13.41 -6.33 1.39
N GLY A 49 13.56 -5.58 2.48
CA GLY A 49 12.55 -5.47 3.54
C GLY A 49 11.26 -4.84 2.97
N GLY A 50 10.68 -5.48 1.96
CA GLY A 50 9.65 -4.97 1.09
C GLY A 50 8.40 -4.63 1.88
N ALA A 51 7.72 -3.56 1.46
CA ALA A 51 6.45 -3.20 2.06
C ALA A 51 5.46 -4.36 1.86
N LEU A 52 4.86 -4.83 2.95
CA LEU A 52 3.85 -5.89 2.96
C LEU A 52 2.43 -5.35 3.13
N LEU A 53 2.30 -4.09 3.52
CA LEU A 53 1.02 -3.47 3.82
C LEU A 53 0.94 -2.06 3.21
N ALA A 54 -0.09 -1.84 2.40
CA ALA A 54 -0.52 -0.54 1.97
C ALA A 54 -1.69 -0.07 2.83
N VAL A 55 -1.69 1.19 3.24
CA VAL A 55 -2.76 1.85 4.00
C VAL A 55 -3.14 3.15 3.31
N ARG A 56 -4.43 3.40 3.10
CA ARG A 56 -4.92 4.68 2.57
C ARG A 56 -6.21 5.13 3.26
N ASP A 57 -6.50 6.40 3.10
CA ASP A 57 -7.80 6.97 3.45
C ASP A 57 -8.83 6.59 2.37
N SER A 58 -10.00 6.10 2.78
CA SER A 58 -11.07 5.69 1.84
C SER A 58 -11.64 6.87 1.03
N LYS A 59 -11.44 8.12 1.47
CA LYS A 59 -11.95 9.32 0.81
C LYS A 59 -10.97 9.91 -0.18
N ASP A 60 -9.68 9.63 -0.02
CA ASP A 60 -8.60 10.18 -0.84
C ASP A 60 -7.88 9.04 -1.60
N VAL A 61 -8.64 8.20 -2.31
CA VAL A 61 -8.13 6.98 -2.97
C VAL A 61 -7.12 7.23 -4.09
N ASP A 62 -7.12 8.44 -4.65
CA ASP A 62 -6.21 8.85 -5.72
C ASP A 62 -4.81 9.23 -5.18
N ARG A 63 -4.67 9.41 -3.86
CA ARG A 63 -3.38 9.70 -3.25
C ARG A 63 -2.54 8.43 -3.13
N PRO A 64 -1.21 8.53 -3.27
CA PRO A 64 -0.32 7.41 -3.02
C PRO A 64 -0.53 6.82 -1.61
N PRO A 65 -0.73 5.50 -1.47
CA PRO A 65 -0.93 4.89 -0.17
C PRO A 65 0.37 4.85 0.63
N LEU A 66 0.26 4.91 1.95
CA LEU A 66 1.37 4.63 2.86
C LEU A 66 1.75 3.15 2.76
N ARG A 67 3.05 2.86 2.62
CA ARG A 67 3.57 1.51 2.47
C ARG A 67 4.44 1.15 3.67
N PHE A 68 4.13 0.05 4.34
CA PHE A 68 4.83 -0.41 5.53
C PHE A 68 5.50 -1.76 5.28
N SER A 69 6.75 -1.90 5.71
CA SER A 69 7.34 -3.22 5.97
C SER A 69 6.67 -3.87 7.19
N ALA A 70 6.85 -5.18 7.36
CA ALA A 70 6.37 -5.88 8.55
C ALA A 70 6.82 -5.20 9.85
N THR A 71 8.13 -4.93 9.96
CA THR A 71 8.74 -4.31 11.14
C THR A 71 8.15 -2.93 11.41
N ALA A 72 8.06 -2.07 10.40
CA ALA A 72 7.52 -0.72 10.57
C ALA A 72 6.07 -0.74 11.03
N TRP A 73 5.25 -1.64 10.48
CA TRP A 73 3.86 -1.81 10.91
C TRP A 73 3.76 -2.30 12.36
N THR A 74 4.55 -3.31 12.75
CA THR A 74 4.57 -3.81 14.12
C THR A 74 5.00 -2.73 15.11
N THR A 75 6.05 -1.96 14.81
CA THR A 75 6.51 -0.86 15.65
C THR A 75 5.44 0.22 15.78
N PHE A 76 4.76 0.59 14.69
CA PHE A 76 3.66 1.54 14.72
C PHE A 76 2.54 1.09 15.67
N VAL A 77 2.05 -0.15 15.53
CA VAL A 77 0.98 -0.70 16.37
C VAL A 77 1.41 -0.81 17.83
N ALA A 78 2.64 -1.24 18.10
CA ALA A 78 3.17 -1.31 19.46
C ALA A 78 3.18 0.07 20.15
N GLY A 79 3.50 1.14 19.42
CA GLY A 79 3.42 2.52 19.91
C GLY A 79 2.02 2.96 20.31
N LEU A 80 0.98 2.46 19.63
CA LEU A 80 -0.42 2.77 19.96
C LEU A 80 -0.88 2.11 21.26
N GLY A 81 -0.33 0.94 21.62
CA GLY A 81 -0.69 0.19 22.82
C GLY A 81 -0.36 0.90 24.14
N GLY A 82 0.46 1.95 24.12
CA GLY A 82 0.77 2.81 25.27
C GLY A 82 -0.19 3.99 25.47
N GLN A 83 -1.07 4.27 24.50
CA GLN A 83 -2.03 5.37 24.53
C GLN A 83 -3.45 4.82 24.31
N GLN A 84 -4.00 4.13 25.31
CA GLN A 84 -5.46 4.01 25.38
C GLN A 84 -6.02 5.40 25.67
N VAL A 85 -6.49 6.10 24.64
CA VAL A 85 -7.31 7.31 24.81
C VAL A 85 -8.68 6.84 25.29
N SER A 86 -8.96 7.14 26.57
CA SER A 86 -10.26 6.94 27.21
C SER A 86 -11.29 7.98 26.74
#